data_AF-A0A3D4TNJ3-F1
#
_entry.id   AF-A0A3D4TNJ3-F1
#
_cell.length_a   1.000
_cell.length_b   1.000
_cell.length_c   1.000
_cell.angle_alpha   90.00
_cell.angle_beta   90.00
_cell.angle_gamma   90.00
#
_symmetry.space_group_name_H-M   'P 1'
#
loop_
_entity.id
_entity.type
_entity.pdbx_description
1 polymer ?
#
loop_
_entity_poly.entity_id
_entity_poly.type
_entity_poly.pdbx_seq_one_letter_code
_entity_poly.pdbx_strand_id
1 'polypeptide(L)' 'EAGRALREKYFADCYHQACDAWTPSWDPSGHAADTLLVYDLGAELANSRRWPTWEKESEFRGARDKSEAARR' A
#
# COMPACT_ATOMS: atom_id res chain seq x y z
N GLU A 1 -5.25 13.14 -11.69
CA GLU A 1 -6.25 14.08 -11.13
C GLU A 1 -7.64 13.46 -11.01
N ALA A 2 -8.19 12.83 -12.05
CA ALA A 2 -9.53 12.21 -12.00
C ALA A 2 -9.74 11.17 -10.88
N GLY A 3 -8.78 10.25 -10.66
CA GLY A 3 -8.87 9.25 -9.59
C GLY A 3 -8.91 9.84 -8.18
N ARG A 4 -8.27 10.99 -7.96
CA ARG A 4 -8.33 11.71 -6.68
C ARG A 4 -9.72 12.29 -6.44
N ALA A 5 -10.31 12.95 -7.44
CA ALA A 5 -11.65 13.50 -7.34
C ALA A 5 -12.72 12.42 -7.10
N LEU A 6 -12.62 11.27 -7.78
CA LEU A 6 -13.49 10.12 -7.53
C LEU A 6 -13.36 9.61 -6.10
N ARG A 7 -12.13 9.48 -5.60
CA ARG A 7 -11.85 9.07 -4.21
C ARG A 7 -12.43 10.07 -3.22
N GLU A 8 -12.18 11.36 -3.40
CA GLU A 8 -12.68 12.40 -2.50
C GLU A 8 -14.21 12.40 -2.43
N LYS A 9 -14.89 12.32 -3.58
CA LYS A 9 -16.35 12.19 -3.62
C LYS A 9 -16.85 10.94 -2.92
N TYR A 10 -16.23 9.79 -3.20
CA TYR A 10 -16.58 8.53 -2.55
C TYR A 10 -16.46 8.62 -1.02
N PHE A 11 -15.36 9.17 -0.52
CA PHE A 11 -15.12 9.30 0.92
C PHE A 11 -16.03 10.33 1.59
N ALA A 12 -16.43 11.38 0.87
CA ALA A 12 -17.38 12.37 1.38
C ALA A 12 -18.82 11.81 1.46
N ASP A 13 -19.25 11.08 0.43
CA ASP A 13 -20.68 10.79 0.23
C ASP A 13 -21.05 9.32 0.52
N CYS A 14 -20.14 8.37 0.35
CA CYS A 14 -20.46 6.94 0.33
C CYS A 14 -19.67 6.05 1.28
N TYR A 15 -18.49 6.46 1.75
CA TYR A 15 -17.71 5.63 2.67
C TYR A 15 -18.49 5.30 3.95
N HIS A 16 -18.58 4.00 4.27
CA HIS A 16 -19.39 3.48 5.40
C HIS A 16 -20.90 3.81 5.31
N GLN A 17 -21.43 4.10 4.12
CA GLN A 17 -22.86 4.34 3.88
C GLN A 17 -23.49 3.20 3.08
N ALA A 18 -24.82 3.22 2.88
CA ALA A 18 -25.51 2.19 2.10
C ALA A 18 -25.06 2.13 0.61
N CYS A 19 -24.54 3.23 0.06
CA CYS A 19 -23.95 3.24 -1.28
C CYS A 19 -22.54 2.63 -1.34
N ASP A 20 -21.92 2.28 -0.22
CA ASP A 20 -20.72 1.41 -0.11
C ASP A 20 -21.08 -0.06 -0.39
N ALA A 21 -21.90 -0.29 -1.42
CA ALA A 21 -22.35 -1.60 -1.84
C ALA A 21 -21.67 -1.96 -3.16
N TRP A 22 -21.30 -3.23 -3.30
CA TRP A 22 -20.80 -3.73 -4.58
C TRP A 22 -21.87 -3.61 -5.67
N THR A 23 -21.45 -3.24 -6.88
CA THR A 23 -22.30 -3.21 -8.07
C THR A 23 -21.58 -3.83 -9.27
N PRO A 24 -22.28 -4.39 -10.27
CA PRO A 24 -21.64 -4.93 -11.48
C PRO A 24 -20.87 -3.89 -12.31
N SER A 25 -21.16 -2.59 -12.14
CA SER A 25 -20.46 -1.49 -12.80
C SER A 25 -19.18 -1.06 -12.09
N TRP A 26 -18.86 -1.66 -10.94
CA TRP A 26 -17.65 -1.34 -10.21
C TRP A 26 -16.42 -1.86 -10.96
N ASP A 27 -15.41 -0.99 -11.13
CA ASP A 27 -14.12 -1.35 -11.73
C ASP A 27 -13.10 -1.67 -10.62
N PRO A 28 -12.71 -2.95 -10.45
CA PRO A 28 -11.75 -3.35 -9.42
C PRO A 28 -10.29 -3.21 -9.88
N SER A 29 -10.00 -2.69 -11.07
CA SER A 29 -8.64 -2.67 -11.63
C SER A 29 -7.61 -2.00 -10.72
N GLY A 30 -7.97 -0.86 -10.09
CA GLY A 30 -7.12 -0.18 -9.12
C GLY A 30 -6.85 -1.02 -7.86
N HIS A 31 -7.88 -1.67 -7.33
CA HIS A 31 -7.73 -2.56 -6.16
C HIS A 31 -6.89 -3.80 -6.47
N ALA A 32 -7.02 -4.36 -7.68
CA ALA A 32 -6.19 -5.46 -8.13
C ALA A 32 -4.73 -5.05 -8.24
N ALA A 33 -4.44 -3.87 -8.79
CA ALA A 33 -3.09 -3.33 -8.86
C ALA A 33 -2.47 -3.12 -7.47
N ASP A 34 -3.21 -2.53 -6.53
CA ASP A 34 -2.77 -2.34 -5.14
C ASP A 34 -2.53 -3.69 -4.44
N THR A 35 -3.41 -4.67 -4.65
CA THR A 35 -3.29 -6.01 -4.06
C THR A 35 -2.07 -6.75 -4.58
N LEU A 36 -1.83 -6.71 -5.89
CA LEU A 36 -0.66 -7.33 -6.50
C LEU A 36 0.64 -6.67 -6.04
N LEU A 37 0.66 -5.33 -5.90
CA LEU A 37 1.83 -4.62 -5.38
C LEU A 37 2.22 -5.09 -3.97
N VAL A 38 1.25 -5.21 -3.05
CA VAL A 38 1.49 -5.68 -1.69
C VAL A 38 1.88 -7.17 -1.66
N TYR A 39 1.23 -7.98 -2.50
CA TYR A 39 1.57 -9.39 -2.67
C TYR A 39 3.02 -9.56 -3.14
N ASP A 40 3.43 -8.86 -4.19
CA ASP A 40 4.77 -8.95 -4.75
C ASP A 40 5.83 -8.52 -3.73
N LEU A 41 5.60 -7.43 -3.01
CA LEU A 41 6.47 -6.99 -1.92
C LEU A 41 6.60 -8.07 -0.83
N GLY A 42 5.48 -8.64 -0.39
CA GLY A 42 5.46 -9.69 0.62
C GLY A 42 6.17 -10.95 0.16
N ALA A 43 5.92 -11.37 -1.07
CA ALA A 43 6.54 -12.54 -1.70
C ALA A 43 8.06 -12.35 -1.84
N GLU A 44 8.52 -11.17 -2.25
CA GLU A 44 9.95 -10.85 -2.36
C GLU A 44 10.62 -10.89 -0.98
N LEU A 45 10.04 -10.25 0.04
CA LEU A 45 10.58 -10.24 1.40
C LEU A 45 10.64 -11.63 2.04
N ALA A 46 9.59 -12.44 1.84
CA ALA A 46 9.50 -13.78 2.40
C ALA A 46 10.51 -14.76 1.78
N ASN A 47 10.88 -14.55 0.50
CA ASN A 47 11.72 -15.46 -0.28
C ASN A 47 13.11 -14.88 -0.60
N SER A 48 13.55 -13.84 0.12
CA SER A 48 14.83 -13.17 -0.11
C SER A 48 15.51 -12.81 1.21
N ARG A 49 16.85 -12.66 1.16
CA ARG A 49 17.63 -12.02 2.22
C ARG A 49 17.79 -10.50 2.01
N ARG A 50 17.32 -9.97 0.86
CA ARG A 50 17.34 -8.53 0.59
C ARG A 50 16.27 -7.87 1.43
N TRP A 51 16.71 -7.08 2.42
CA TRP A 51 15.82 -6.28 3.23
C TRP A 51 15.88 -4.80 2.82
N PRO A 52 14.74 -4.09 2.67
CA PRO A 52 14.73 -2.69 2.30
C PRO A 52 15.38 -1.81 3.37
N THR A 53 16.06 -0.76 2.92
CA THR A 53 16.69 0.27 3.75
C THR A 53 15.90 1.57 3.69
N TRP A 54 15.97 2.38 4.75
CA TRP A 54 15.40 3.72 4.70
C TRP A 54 16.25 4.65 3.84
N GLU A 55 15.58 5.66 3.28
CA GLU A 55 16.23 6.78 2.63
C GLU A 55 17.23 7.47 3.56
N LYS A 56 18.29 8.05 2.97
CA LYS A 56 19.39 8.65 3.72
C LYS A 56 18.93 9.74 4.69
N GLU A 57 18.02 10.59 4.22
CA GLU A 57 17.48 11.73 4.97
C GLU A 57 16.29 11.36 5.87
N SER A 58 15.90 10.08 5.90
CA SER A 58 14.82 9.62 6.77
C SER A 58 15.25 9.71 8.23
N GLU A 59 14.42 10.37 9.06
CA GLU A 59 14.58 10.41 10.51
C GLU A 59 14.60 9.00 11.15
N PHE A 60 14.03 8.00 10.48
CA PHE A 60 13.96 6.62 10.96
C PHE A 60 15.20 5.79 10.63
N ARG A 61 16.09 6.25 9.73
CA ARG A 61 17.26 5.50 9.28
C ARG A 61 18.17 5.10 10.44
N GLY A 62 18.49 6.06 11.32
CA GLY A 62 19.38 5.80 12.47
C GLY A 62 18.82 4.76 13.44
N ALA A 63 17.51 4.71 13.66
CA ALA A 63 16.88 3.67 14.46
C ALA A 63 16.89 2.31 13.73
N ARG A 64 16.69 2.30 12.41
CA ARG A 64 16.68 1.07 11.62
C ARG A 64 18.05 0.40 11.54
N ASP A 65 19.10 1.18 11.38
CA ASP A 65 20.47 0.68 11.22
C ASP A 65 20.92 -0.13 12.45
N LYS A 66 20.48 0.25 13.66
CA LYS A 66 20.79 -0.46 14.92
C LYS A 66 20.34 -1.92 14.95
N SER A 67 19.34 -2.28 14.14
CA SER A 67 18.79 -3.63 14.08
C SER A 67 19.17 -4.39 12.81
N GLU A 68 20.08 -3.86 11.99
CA GLU A 68 20.45 -4.44 10.68
C GLU A 68 20.99 -5.87 10.81
N ALA A 69 21.88 -6.11 11.76
CA ALA A 69 22.49 -7.42 11.98
C ALA A 69 21.46 -8.52 12.32
N ALA A 70 20.30 -8.16 12.90
CA ALA A 70 19.26 -9.12 13.25
C ALA A 70 18.43 -9.62 12.05
N ARG A 71 18.63 -9.06 10.86
CA ARG A 71 17.87 -9.38 9.64
C ARG A 71 18.68 -10.04 8.52
N ARG A 72 19.97 -10.31 8.77
CA ARG A 72 20.83 -11.08 7.85
C ARG A 72 20.53 -12.56 7.97
#